data_AF-A0A397UPR2-F1
#
_entry.id   AF-A0A397UPR2-F1
#
_cell.length_a   1.000
_cell.length_b   1.000
_cell.length_c   1.000
_cell.angle_alpha   90.00
_cell.angle_beta   90.00
_cell.angle_gamma   90.00
#
_symmetry.space_group_name_H-M   'P 1'
#
loop_
_entity.id
_entity.type
_entity.pdbx_description
1 polymer ?
#
loop_
_entity_poly.entity_id
_entity_poly.type
_entity_poly.pdbx_seq_one_letter_code
_entity_poly.pdbx_strand_id
1 'polypeptide(L)'
;MCIGTPETPGKPAKTKLEVIRRGYFYPTSSSLPSGSPIKVTLINLYPITGRRHQLRLHCQYLGHPIVGDWHYESQIMEYTDTFRMMLHACKLRIPLNIIQGIKSGSADNMNENVKNDNLEDLNELDVVSEDPFPGLVYECVKDET
;
A
#
# COMPACT_ATOMS: atom_id res chain seq x y z
N MET A 1 -11.98 -10.46 3.94
CA MET A 1 -13.23 -9.69 4.10
C MET A 1 -14.01 -9.78 2.80
N CYS A 2 -15.33 -9.94 2.90
CA CYS A 2 -16.26 -9.81 1.78
C CYS A 2 -17.18 -8.64 2.14
N ILE A 3 -17.15 -7.56 1.35
CA ILE A 3 -18.00 -6.38 1.59
C ILE A 3 -19.04 -6.35 0.47
N GLY A 4 -20.30 -6.62 0.80
CA GLY A 4 -21.44 -6.62 -0.12
C GLY A 4 -22.75 -6.86 0.62
N THR A 5 -23.87 -6.89 -0.11
CA THR A 5 -25.19 -7.17 0.47
C THR A 5 -25.45 -8.68 0.51
N PRO A 6 -26.42 -9.17 1.31
CA PRO A 6 -26.79 -10.59 1.29
C PRO A 6 -27.19 -11.08 -0.11
N GLU A 7 -27.82 -10.21 -0.90
CA GLU A 7 -28.27 -10.48 -2.27
C GLU A 7 -27.13 -10.45 -3.29
N THR A 8 -26.10 -9.62 -3.03
CA THR A 8 -24.93 -9.47 -3.89
C THR A 8 -23.65 -9.50 -3.05
N PRO A 9 -23.22 -10.71 -2.64
CA PRO A 9 -22.03 -10.84 -1.80
C PRO A 9 -20.81 -10.33 -2.56
N GLY A 10 -20.06 -9.45 -1.91
CA GLY A 10 -18.83 -8.91 -2.47
C GLY A 10 -17.82 -10.01 -2.75
N LYS A 11 -16.99 -9.81 -3.79
CA LYS A 11 -15.86 -10.71 -4.06
C LYS A 11 -14.93 -10.75 -2.85
N PRO A 12 -14.40 -11.93 -2.48
CA PRO A 12 -13.47 -12.03 -1.36
C PRO A 12 -12.23 -11.19 -1.62
N ALA A 13 -11.79 -10.48 -0.57
CA ALA A 13 -10.62 -9.65 -0.56
C ALA A 13 -9.80 -9.88 0.72
N LYS A 14 -8.47 -9.85 0.62
CA LYS A 14 -7.58 -10.04 1.77
C LYS A 14 -6.40 -9.08 1.70
N THR A 15 -6.15 -8.42 2.83
CA THR A 15 -5.02 -7.50 3.03
C THR A 15 -4.39 -7.85 4.36
N LYS A 16 -3.06 -7.95 4.41
CA LYS A 16 -2.30 -7.99 5.67
C LYS A 16 -1.92 -6.55 6.03
N LEU A 17 -2.02 -6.20 7.32
CA LEU A 17 -1.71 -4.88 7.85
C LEU A 17 -0.61 -5.02 8.92
N GLU A 18 0.30 -4.06 8.95
CA GLU A 18 1.33 -3.93 9.98
C GLU A 18 1.41 -2.47 10.44
N VAL A 19 1.35 -2.24 11.74
CA VAL A 19 1.46 -0.90 12.32
C VAL A 19 2.93 -0.52 12.41
N ILE A 20 3.31 0.59 11.80
CA ILE A 20 4.69 1.09 11.81
C ILE A 20 4.87 2.07 12.97
N ARG A 21 3.97 3.05 13.10
CA ARG A 21 4.02 4.10 14.13
C ARG A 21 2.67 4.78 14.30
N ARG A 22 2.45 5.33 15.48
CA ARG A 22 1.29 6.19 15.79
C ARG A 22 1.78 7.64 15.90
N GLY A 23 0.89 8.59 15.66
CA GLY A 23 1.26 10.00 15.73
C GLY A 23 0.07 10.92 15.53
N TYR A 24 0.39 12.16 15.17
CA TYR A 24 -0.60 13.22 15.00
C TYR A 24 -0.45 13.87 13.63
N PHE A 25 -1.57 14.20 13.01
CA PHE A 25 -1.60 14.97 11.77
C PHE A 25 -2.27 16.31 12.01
N TYR A 26 -1.69 17.36 11.43
CA TYR A 26 -2.17 18.74 11.56
C TYR A 26 -2.69 19.17 10.18
N PRO A 27 -4.00 19.07 9.93
CA PRO A 27 -4.57 19.45 8.64
C PRO A 27 -4.34 20.93 8.35
N THR A 28 -4.00 21.25 7.11
CA THR A 28 -3.70 22.62 6.66
C THR A 28 -4.97 23.43 6.38
N SER A 29 -6.12 22.76 6.23
CA SER A 29 -7.40 23.39 5.88
C SER A 29 -8.17 23.86 7.10
N SER A 30 -8.77 25.04 6.96
CA SER A 30 -9.41 25.86 8.00
C SER A 30 -10.81 25.39 8.44
N SER A 31 -11.23 24.15 8.13
CA SER A 31 -12.58 23.66 8.46
C SER A 31 -12.72 23.16 9.89
N LEU A 32 -11.63 22.70 10.53
CA LEU A 32 -11.66 22.48 11.97
C LEU A 32 -11.44 23.81 12.72
N PRO A 33 -12.34 24.20 13.64
CA PRO A 33 -12.30 25.50 14.33
C PRO A 33 -11.13 25.68 15.32
N SER A 34 -10.24 24.69 15.42
CA SER A 34 -9.04 24.70 16.24
C SER A 34 -8.02 23.87 15.50
N GLY A 35 -6.77 24.31 15.41
CA GLY A 35 -5.63 23.53 14.89
C GLY A 35 -5.30 22.31 15.75
N SER A 36 -6.31 21.59 16.21
CA SER A 36 -6.24 20.40 17.03
C SER A 36 -5.72 19.26 16.17
N PRO A 37 -4.68 18.55 16.62
CA PRO A 37 -4.13 17.42 15.89
C PRO A 37 -5.15 16.27 15.83
N ILE A 38 -5.19 15.57 14.69
CA ILE A 38 -5.91 14.31 14.58
C ILE A 38 -4.96 13.14 14.85
N LYS A 39 -5.42 12.13 15.58
CA LYS A 39 -4.64 10.91 15.83
C LYS A 39 -4.59 10.07 14.55
N VAL A 40 -3.40 9.69 14.14
CA VAL A 40 -3.16 8.89 12.94
C VAL A 40 -2.23 7.73 13.21
N THR A 41 -2.32 6.69 12.38
CA THR A 41 -1.42 5.53 12.44
C THR A 41 -0.84 5.32 11.05
N LEU A 42 0.49 5.30 10.97
CA LEU A 42 1.19 4.88 9.77
C LEU A 42 1.25 3.36 9.75
N ILE A 43 0.81 2.77 8.65
CA ILE A 43 0.70 1.32 8.47
C ILE A 43 1.32 0.90 7.14
N ASN A 44 1.88 -0.31 7.12
CA ASN A 44 2.15 -1.04 5.89
C ASN A 44 0.93 -1.89 5.54
N LEU A 45 0.55 -1.88 4.27
CA LEU A 45 -0.54 -2.69 3.74
C LEU A 45 -0.01 -3.60 2.63
N TYR A 46 -0.25 -4.90 2.80
CA TYR A 46 0.13 -5.92 1.83
C TYR A 46 -1.15 -6.53 1.22
N PRO A 47 -1.60 -6.03 0.05
CA PRO A 47 -2.76 -6.60 -0.63
C PRO A 47 -2.42 -8.02 -1.13
N ILE A 48 -3.11 -9.03 -0.61
CA ILE A 48 -2.99 -10.43 -1.08
C ILE A 48 -3.88 -10.64 -2.31
N THR A 49 -4.96 -9.87 -2.40
CA THR A 49 -5.84 -9.76 -3.58
C THR A 49 -5.81 -8.32 -4.12
N GLY A 50 -6.19 -8.12 -5.40
CA GLY A 50 -6.22 -6.80 -6.05
C GLY A 50 -7.63 -6.33 -6.44
N ARG A 51 -8.54 -6.14 -5.48
CA ARG A 51 -9.89 -5.60 -5.76
C ARG A 51 -9.89 -4.07 -5.84
N ARG A 52 -10.86 -3.51 -6.58
CA ARG A 52 -11.03 -2.06 -6.72
C ARG A 52 -11.25 -1.43 -5.34
N HIS A 53 -10.45 -0.42 -5.01
CA HIS A 53 -10.48 0.30 -3.72
C HIS A 53 -10.28 -0.58 -2.48
N GLN A 54 -9.74 -1.79 -2.62
CA GLN A 54 -9.65 -2.77 -1.54
C GLN A 54 -9.04 -2.21 -0.25
N LEU A 55 -7.91 -1.51 -0.35
CA LEU A 55 -7.21 -0.96 0.81
C LEU A 55 -8.06 0.11 1.52
N ARG A 56 -8.62 1.03 0.74
CA ARG A 56 -9.47 2.13 1.22
C ARG A 56 -10.70 1.61 1.98
N LEU A 57 -11.40 0.65 1.36
CA LEU A 57 -12.57 -0.01 1.96
C LEU A 57 -12.23 -0.82 3.22
N HIS A 58 -11.13 -1.57 3.21
CA HIS A 58 -10.71 -2.32 4.40
C HIS A 58 -10.37 -1.39 5.56
N CYS A 59 -9.68 -0.28 5.31
CA CYS A 59 -9.33 0.72 6.30
C CYS A 59 -10.60 1.38 6.89
N GLN A 60 -11.53 1.81 6.02
CA GLN A 60 -12.84 2.33 6.44
C GLN A 60 -13.63 1.31 7.27
N TYR A 61 -13.72 0.06 6.83
CA TYR A 61 -14.47 -0.98 7.53
C TYR A 61 -13.92 -1.24 8.94
N LEU A 62 -12.61 -1.10 9.14
CA LEU A 62 -11.97 -1.19 10.46
C LEU A 62 -12.18 0.08 11.32
N GLY A 63 -12.88 1.10 10.81
CA GLY A 63 -13.08 2.38 11.49
C GLY A 63 -11.89 3.34 11.40
N HIS A 64 -10.91 3.02 10.55
CA HIS A 64 -9.68 3.80 10.38
C HIS A 64 -9.51 4.17 8.90
N PRO A 65 -10.31 5.10 8.36
CA PRO A 65 -10.23 5.46 6.94
C PRO A 65 -8.88 6.10 6.63
N ILE A 66 -8.50 6.07 5.35
CA ILE A 66 -7.27 6.71 4.89
C ILE A 66 -7.48 8.23 4.92
N VAL A 67 -6.56 8.96 5.54
CA VAL A 67 -6.60 10.43 5.60
C VAL A 67 -6.58 11.03 4.20
N GLY A 68 -7.48 11.98 3.93
CA GLY A 68 -7.60 12.63 2.62
C GLY A 68 -8.36 11.77 1.60
N ASP A 69 -9.03 10.70 2.04
CA ASP A 69 -9.92 9.91 1.20
C ASP A 69 -11.34 10.47 1.22
N TRP A 70 -11.63 11.43 0.34
CA TRP A 70 -12.93 12.09 0.24
C TRP A 70 -14.13 11.13 0.26
N HIS A 71 -14.02 9.97 -0.40
CA HIS A 71 -15.18 9.10 -0.56
C HIS A 71 -15.44 8.21 0.66
N TYR A 72 -14.40 7.65 1.27
CA TYR A 72 -14.57 6.67 2.34
C TYR A 72 -14.40 7.28 3.74
N GLU A 73 -13.62 8.36 3.89
CA GLU A 73 -13.48 9.08 5.15
C GLU A 73 -14.78 9.82 5.50
N SER A 74 -15.35 10.57 4.55
CA SER A 74 -16.58 11.36 4.74
C SER A 74 -17.83 10.53 5.08
N GLN A 75 -17.78 9.22 4.86
CA GLN A 75 -18.87 8.31 5.23
C GLN A 75 -18.92 8.01 6.72
N ILE A 76 -17.81 8.16 7.45
CA ILE A 76 -17.69 7.75 8.85
C ILE A 76 -17.13 8.84 9.78
N MET A 77 -16.52 9.90 9.25
CA MET A 77 -16.03 11.05 10.01
C MET A 77 -15.98 12.32 9.15
N GLU A 78 -15.69 13.45 9.79
CA GLU A 78 -15.42 14.70 9.09
C GLU A 78 -14.22 14.53 8.16
N TYR A 79 -14.35 15.00 6.92
CA TYR A 79 -13.31 14.85 5.91
C TYR A 79 -12.06 15.67 6.29
N THR A 80 -10.91 15.00 6.35
CA THR A 80 -9.64 15.66 6.57
C THR A 80 -9.12 16.18 5.24
N ASP A 81 -9.33 17.47 4.96
CA ASP A 81 -8.85 18.06 3.73
C ASP A 81 -7.31 18.21 3.76
N THR A 82 -6.68 17.57 2.79
CA THR A 82 -5.22 17.44 2.65
C THR A 82 -4.85 17.58 1.18
N PHE A 83 -3.58 17.86 0.90
CA PHE A 83 -3.11 18.05 -0.48
C PHE A 83 -3.29 16.80 -1.37
N ARG A 84 -3.35 15.60 -0.77
CA ARG A 84 -3.65 14.34 -1.44
C ARG A 84 -4.03 13.26 -0.43
N MET A 85 -4.65 12.19 -0.92
CA MET A 85 -4.89 10.96 -0.13
C MET A 85 -3.57 10.35 0.36
N MET A 86 -3.53 9.99 1.66
CA MET A 86 -2.37 9.40 2.33
C MET A 86 -2.24 7.89 2.08
N LEU A 87 -2.30 7.49 0.80
CA LEU A 87 -2.04 6.12 0.34
C LEU A 87 -0.97 6.15 -0.72
N HIS A 88 0.12 5.42 -0.50
CA HIS A 88 1.27 5.40 -1.39
C HIS A 88 1.72 3.97 -1.66
N ALA A 89 2.02 3.66 -2.92
CA ALA A 89 2.59 2.36 -3.30
C ALA A 89 4.12 2.43 -3.15
N CYS A 90 4.61 2.04 -1.98
CA CYS A 90 6.04 2.16 -1.63
C CYS A 90 6.94 1.05 -2.17
N LYS A 91 6.41 -0.15 -2.46
CA LYS A 91 7.18 -1.27 -3.01
C LYS A 91 6.32 -2.06 -4.00
N LEU A 92 6.92 -2.45 -5.12
CA LEU A 92 6.31 -3.27 -6.15
C LEU A 92 7.30 -4.34 -6.59
N ARG A 93 6.91 -5.61 -6.48
CA ARG A 93 7.70 -6.74 -6.99
C ARG A 93 6.91 -7.42 -8.10
N ILE A 94 7.52 -7.48 -9.29
CA ILE A 94 6.94 -8.17 -10.44
C ILE A 94 7.92 -9.26 -10.89
N PRO A 95 7.56 -10.55 -10.78
CA PRO A 95 8.36 -11.60 -11.38
C PRO A 95 8.23 -11.51 -12.90
N LEU A 96 9.25 -10.97 -13.57
CA LEU A 96 9.32 -10.90 -15.02
C LEU A 96 9.97 -12.18 -15.55
N ASN A 97 9.20 -12.98 -16.28
CA ASN A 97 9.73 -14.12 -17.05
C ASN A 97 10.20 -13.62 -18.42
N ILE A 98 11.17 -12.71 -18.46
CA ILE A 98 11.71 -12.19 -19.71
C ILE A 98 12.70 -13.23 -20.26
N ILE A 99 12.21 -14.03 -21.20
CA ILE A 99 12.93 -14.85 -22.19
C ILE A 99 13.50 -16.20 -21.68
N GLN A 100 12.71 -17.27 -21.83
CA GLN A 100 13.23 -18.61 -22.18
C GLN A 100 13.18 -18.88 -23.70
N GLY A 101 13.00 -17.85 -24.54
CA GLY A 101 12.47 -18.02 -25.90
C GLY A 101 13.08 -17.20 -27.03
N ILE A 102 14.31 -16.70 -26.94
CA ILE A 102 15.04 -16.24 -28.14
C ILE A 102 16.26 -17.15 -28.33
N LYS A 103 16.00 -18.40 -28.71
CA LYS A 103 16.97 -19.20 -29.48
C LYS A 103 16.80 -18.83 -30.95
N SER A 104 17.30 -17.66 -31.35
CA SER A 104 17.58 -17.37 -32.75
C SER A 104 19.03 -17.74 -33.01
N GLY A 105 19.27 -18.91 -33.57
CA GLY A 105 20.62 -19.34 -33.94
C GLY A 105 20.69 -20.83 -34.21
N SER A 106 20.86 -21.14 -35.49
CA SER A 106 21.28 -22.39 -36.14
C SER A 106 21.46 -23.64 -35.28
N ALA A 107 20.90 -24.74 -35.74
CA ALA A 107 21.31 -26.07 -35.33
C ALA A 107 22.81 -26.24 -35.66
N ASP A 108 23.66 -26.17 -34.65
CA ASP A 108 24.97 -26.83 -34.63
C ASP A 108 25.35 -27.12 -33.17
N ASN A 109 25.69 -28.38 -32.95
CA ASN A 109 26.00 -28.99 -31.65
C ASN A 109 27.13 -28.25 -30.92
N MET A 110 26.94 -27.92 -29.63
CA MET A 110 27.96 -28.10 -28.59
C MET A 110 27.31 -28.27 -27.21
N ASN A 111 27.78 -29.28 -26.48
CA ASN A 111 27.48 -29.49 -25.07
C ASN A 111 28.10 -28.36 -24.25
N GLU A 112 27.28 -27.55 -23.59
CA GLU A 112 27.74 -26.74 -22.47
C GLU A 112 26.79 -26.91 -21.29
N ASN A 113 27.31 -27.56 -20.25
CA ASN A 113 26.79 -27.52 -18.88
C ASN A 113 26.92 -26.08 -18.38
N VAL A 114 25.94 -25.24 -18.70
CA VAL A 114 25.80 -23.93 -18.05
C VAL A 114 25.12 -24.19 -16.71
N LYS A 115 25.91 -24.10 -15.63
CA LYS A 115 25.43 -24.16 -14.25
C LYS A 115 24.35 -23.10 -14.07
N ASN A 116 23.15 -23.52 -13.68
CA ASN A 116 22.02 -22.66 -13.32
C ASN A 116 22.23 -22.06 -11.93
N ASP A 117 23.34 -21.34 -11.74
CA ASP A 117 23.63 -20.69 -10.48
C ASP A 117 23.51 -19.18 -10.71
N ASN A 118 22.51 -18.56 -10.06
CA ASN A 118 22.24 -17.11 -9.93
C ASN A 118 21.32 -16.47 -10.98
N LEU A 119 20.06 -16.89 -11.00
CA LEU A 119 18.97 -16.16 -11.67
C LEU A 119 17.95 -15.57 -10.68
N GLU A 120 18.38 -15.17 -9.47
CA GLU A 120 17.51 -14.55 -8.46
C GLU A 120 17.63 -13.01 -8.39
N ASP A 121 18.69 -12.42 -8.97
CA ASP A 121 19.03 -11.00 -8.76
C ASP A 121 18.53 -10.00 -9.81
N LEU A 122 17.88 -10.43 -10.90
CA LEU A 122 17.52 -9.53 -12.02
C LEU A 122 16.06 -9.04 -12.04
N ASN A 123 15.26 -9.31 -11.00
CA ASN A 123 13.82 -8.99 -10.98
C ASN A 123 13.36 -8.11 -9.80
N GLU A 124 14.28 -7.55 -9.02
CA GLU A 124 13.93 -6.64 -7.92
C GLU A 124 14.16 -5.19 -8.33
N LEU A 125 13.10 -4.55 -8.86
CA LEU A 125 13.04 -3.09 -8.96
C LEU A 125 12.61 -2.54 -7.61
N ASP A 126 13.58 -2.30 -6.72
CA ASP A 126 13.35 -1.55 -5.48
C ASP A 126 13.19 -0.07 -5.81
N VAL A 127 11.95 0.36 -6.01
CA VAL A 127 11.60 1.78 -6.03
C VAL A 127 11.61 2.26 -4.58
N VAL A 128 12.78 2.66 -4.07
CA VAL A 128 12.88 3.36 -2.78
C VAL A 128 12.33 4.76 -2.98
N SER A 129 11.04 4.97 -2.72
CA SER A 129 10.49 6.33 -2.68
C SER A 129 10.87 7.00 -1.37
N GLU A 130 11.33 8.25 -1.42
CA GLU A 130 11.44 9.13 -0.25
C GLU A 130 10.12 9.17 0.54
N ASP A 131 10.18 9.67 1.80
CA ASP A 131 9.01 9.76 2.68
C ASP A 131 7.81 10.38 1.93
N PRO A 132 6.79 9.57 1.62
CA PRO A 132 5.74 10.00 0.70
C PRO A 132 4.78 11.00 1.35
N PHE A 133 4.90 11.27 2.65
CA PHE A 133 3.95 12.09 3.41
C PHE A 133 4.63 13.29 4.10
N PRO A 134 5.08 14.29 3.33
CA PRO A 134 5.67 15.50 3.91
C PRO A 134 4.66 16.21 4.82
N GLY A 135 5.10 16.56 6.04
CA GLY A 135 4.28 17.29 7.02
C GLY A 135 3.57 16.42 8.07
N LEU A 136 3.72 15.08 8.05
CA LEU A 136 3.32 14.26 9.21
C LEU A 136 4.34 14.41 10.34
N VAL A 137 3.86 14.86 11.51
CA VAL A 137 4.65 14.86 12.74
C VAL A 137 4.35 13.56 13.48
N TYR A 138 5.28 12.62 13.39
CA TYR A 138 5.22 11.40 14.18
C TYR A 138 5.82 11.67 15.56
N GLU A 139 4.99 11.67 16.60
CA GLU A 139 5.54 11.46 17.94
C GLU A 139 6.00 10.00 18.02
N CYS A 140 7.27 9.81 18.37
CA CYS A 140 7.75 8.50 18.77
C CYS A 140 7.07 8.18 20.11
N VAL A 141 5.90 7.54 20.06
CA VAL A 141 5.28 6.97 21.24
C VAL A 141 6.25 5.91 21.72
N LYS A 142 6.99 6.19 22.80
CA LYS A 142 7.69 5.16 23.54
C LYS A 142 6.59 4.21 24.01
N ASP A 143 6.60 2.98 23.49
CA ASP A 143 5.71 1.94 23.96
C ASP A 143 6.01 1.73 25.45
N GLU A 144 5.23 2.36 26.33
CA GLU A 144 5.16 1.97 27.72
C GLU A 144 4.32 0.70 27.75
N THR A 145 5.02 -0.43 27.89
CA THR A 145 4.50 -1.78 28.16
C THR A 145 3.68 -1.82 29.43
#